data_AF-A0A4U2YBX1-F1
#
_entry.id   AF-A0A4U2YBX1-F1
#
_cell.length_a   1.000
_cell.length_b   1.000
_cell.length_c   1.000
_cell.angle_alpha   90.00
_cell.angle_beta   90.00
_cell.angle_gamma   90.00
#
_symmetry.space_group_name_H-M   'P 1'
#
loop_
_entity.id
_entity.type
_entity.pdbx_description
1 polymer ?
#
loop_
_entity_poly.entity_id
_entity_poly.type
_entity_poly.pdbx_seq_one_letter_code
_entity_poly.pdbx_strand_id
1 'polypeptide(L)'
;MINREETTETFIKDVTCQHQGSEYVLNWHWAQDISCVYVHKSQFGAPFDVNELDDRQFKLYTREEYKVHKGLREKTDGIGRYTYRIFPCRLDNGKPLLLMPDGDAHVIHVSTGKAKIYYSFKRGGSWFSKHQSLQIRIFSEIPIARDVLCYVKKEGSPPAHKDDGTRYNFIRDLEPGVNLMPEIEVRKKDVVRLFFTDGKKYGEMYELIPE
;
A
#
# COMPACT_ATOMS: atom_id res chain seq x y z
N MET A 1 21.77 -16.07 9.69
CA MET A 1 21.26 -15.31 10.85
C MET A 1 22.23 -14.15 11.06
N ILE A 2 21.84 -12.97 10.60
CA ILE A 2 22.58 -11.72 10.80
C ILE A 2 22.75 -11.47 12.31
N ASN A 3 23.97 -11.16 12.74
CA ASN A 3 24.24 -10.70 14.11
C ASN A 3 23.63 -9.31 14.31
N ARG A 4 23.08 -9.04 15.50
CA ARG A 4 22.34 -7.82 15.78
C ARG A 4 22.69 -7.25 17.15
N GLU A 5 22.65 -5.93 17.27
CA GLU A 5 22.87 -5.20 18.52
C GLU A 5 21.93 -3.99 18.59
N GLU A 6 21.30 -3.75 19.74
CA GLU A 6 20.51 -2.54 19.98
C GLU A 6 21.43 -1.32 20.14
N THR A 7 20.97 -0.16 19.68
CA THR A 7 21.71 1.08 19.83
C THR A 7 20.80 2.28 20.05
N THR A 8 21.22 3.17 20.94
CA THR A 8 20.56 4.47 21.14
C THR A 8 21.09 5.54 20.18
N GLU A 9 22.14 5.23 19.41
CA GLU A 9 22.77 6.18 18.50
C GLU A 9 22.03 6.27 17.16
N THR A 10 21.78 7.50 16.70
CA THR A 10 21.11 7.75 15.43
C THR A 10 22.12 7.87 14.29
N PHE A 11 22.57 6.72 13.75
CA PHE A 11 23.54 6.71 12.66
C PHE A 11 22.97 7.04 11.28
N ILE A 12 21.70 6.68 11.06
CA ILE A 12 20.96 6.90 9.82
C ILE A 12 19.75 7.77 10.14
N LYS A 13 19.61 8.88 9.41
CA LYS A 13 18.52 9.85 9.60
C LYS A 13 18.22 10.63 8.31
N ASP A 14 17.22 11.49 8.38
CA ASP A 14 16.81 12.38 7.29
C ASP A 14 16.55 11.59 6.00
N VAL A 15 15.90 10.44 6.15
CA VAL A 15 15.56 9.57 5.02
C VAL A 15 14.52 10.29 4.17
N THR A 16 14.82 10.41 2.88
CA THR A 16 13.97 11.09 1.89
C THR A 16 13.81 10.23 0.65
N CYS A 17 12.70 10.44 -0.07
CA CYS A 17 12.40 9.78 -1.33
C CYS A 17 12.14 10.84 -2.41
N GLN A 18 12.79 10.69 -3.56
CA GLN A 18 12.59 11.54 -4.72
C GLN A 18 12.16 10.70 -5.93
N HIS A 19 11.01 11.03 -6.52
CA HIS A 19 10.52 10.36 -7.72
C HIS A 19 11.18 10.93 -8.98
N GLN A 20 11.67 10.05 -9.85
CA GLN A 20 12.36 10.38 -11.10
C GLN A 20 11.80 9.50 -12.22
N GLY A 21 10.61 9.85 -12.74
CA GLY A 21 9.95 9.11 -13.82
C GLY A 21 9.58 7.68 -13.39
N SER A 22 10.21 6.68 -14.01
CA SER A 22 9.99 5.25 -13.72
C SER A 22 10.81 4.71 -12.54
N GLU A 23 11.57 5.56 -11.85
CA GLU A 23 12.37 5.21 -10.69
C GLU A 23 12.09 6.17 -9.53
N TYR A 24 12.50 5.76 -8.33
CA TYR A 24 12.65 6.65 -7.20
C TYR A 24 14.00 6.42 -6.52
N VAL A 25 14.50 7.49 -5.90
CA VAL A 25 15.80 7.51 -5.24
C VAL A 25 15.59 7.79 -3.77
N LEU A 26 16.05 6.85 -2.93
CA LEU A 26 16.10 7.01 -1.49
C LEU A 26 17.46 7.60 -1.09
N ASN A 27 17.42 8.67 -0.32
CA ASN A 27 18.59 9.34 0.22
C ASN A 27 18.49 9.42 1.73
N TRP A 28 19.62 9.39 2.41
CA TRP A 28 19.69 9.57 3.86
C TRP A 28 21.05 10.12 4.27
N HIS A 29 21.11 10.67 5.47
CA HIS A 29 22.34 11.08 6.09
C HIS A 29 23.07 9.87 6.70
N TRP A 30 24.36 9.74 6.38
CA TRP A 30 25.25 8.71 6.95
C TRP A 30 26.10 9.28 8.08
N ALA A 31 26.12 8.65 9.24
CA ALA A 31 27.16 8.88 10.24
C ALA A 31 28.55 8.48 9.72
N GLN A 32 29.59 9.04 10.33
CA GLN A 32 30.96 8.92 9.82
C GLN A 32 31.51 7.48 9.93
N ASP A 33 31.10 6.77 10.97
CA ASP A 33 31.56 5.45 11.39
C ASP A 33 30.80 4.27 10.74
N ILE A 34 29.78 4.57 9.93
CA ILE A 34 29.01 3.56 9.21
C ILE A 34 29.47 3.46 7.75
N SER A 35 29.88 2.25 7.37
CA SER A 35 30.38 1.93 6.03
C SER A 35 29.36 1.20 5.15
N CYS A 36 28.35 0.57 5.75
CA CYS A 36 27.26 -0.10 5.05
C CYS A 36 25.94 -0.05 5.85
N VAL A 37 24.83 -0.34 5.18
CA VAL A 37 23.50 -0.46 5.78
C VAL A 37 22.82 -1.73 5.28
N TYR A 38 21.90 -2.26 6.07
CA TYR A 38 20.91 -3.23 5.62
C TYR A 38 19.61 -2.52 5.29
N VAL A 39 19.15 -2.69 4.06
CA VAL A 39 17.88 -2.12 3.59
C VAL A 39 16.84 -3.22 3.53
N HIS A 40 15.74 -3.03 4.25
CA HIS A 40 14.56 -3.87 4.18
C HIS A 40 13.42 -3.10 3.52
N LYS A 41 12.70 -3.76 2.60
CA LYS A 41 11.53 -3.24 1.90
C LYS A 41 10.34 -4.13 2.19
N SER A 42 9.25 -3.55 2.70
CA SER A 42 7.98 -4.26 2.90
C SER A 42 6.81 -3.47 2.33
N GLN A 43 5.66 -4.11 2.17
CA GLN A 43 4.40 -3.40 1.97
C GLN A 43 4.11 -2.49 3.17
N PHE A 44 3.47 -1.36 2.93
CA PHE A 44 3.07 -0.44 3.99
C PHE A 44 2.03 -1.10 4.91
N GLY A 45 2.22 -0.96 6.22
CA GLY A 45 1.35 -1.57 7.23
C GLY A 45 1.55 -3.08 7.44
N ALA A 46 2.44 -3.73 6.68
CA ALA A 46 2.84 -5.10 6.97
C ALA A 46 3.46 -5.17 8.38
N PRO A 47 3.11 -6.19 9.19
CA PRO A 47 3.79 -6.45 10.45
C PRO A 47 5.31 -6.49 10.23
N PHE A 48 6.04 -5.92 11.16
CA PHE A 48 7.49 -5.94 11.16
C PHE A 48 7.97 -6.40 12.52
N ASP A 49 8.52 -7.60 12.55
CA ASP A 49 9.35 -8.07 13.64
C ASP A 49 10.71 -8.42 13.06
N VAL A 50 11.75 -7.70 13.49
CA VAL A 50 13.11 -7.97 13.01
C VAL A 50 13.53 -9.41 13.32
N ASN A 51 13.05 -10.00 14.42
CA ASN A 51 13.41 -11.35 14.87
C ASN A 51 12.92 -12.44 13.92
N GLU A 52 11.86 -12.17 13.17
CA GLU A 52 11.28 -13.11 12.20
C GLU A 52 11.92 -12.99 10.81
N LEU A 53 12.78 -12.00 10.57
CA LEU A 53 13.37 -11.75 9.26
C LEU A 53 14.61 -12.60 8.98
N ASP A 54 14.62 -13.22 7.79
CA ASP A 54 15.77 -13.92 7.21
C ASP A 54 16.73 -12.93 6.50
N ASP A 55 17.99 -13.34 6.38
CA ASP A 55 19.08 -12.58 5.76
C ASP A 55 18.76 -12.22 4.30
N ARG A 56 17.94 -13.04 3.62
CA ARG A 56 17.49 -12.83 2.23
C ARG A 56 16.52 -11.66 2.05
N GLN A 57 15.88 -11.20 3.13
CA GLN A 57 14.95 -10.08 3.10
C GLN A 57 15.65 -8.73 3.23
N PHE A 58 16.95 -8.74 3.55
CA PHE A 58 17.77 -7.55 3.62
C PHE A 58 18.68 -7.44 2.41
N LYS A 59 18.80 -6.22 1.88
CA LYS A 59 19.82 -5.85 0.91
C LYS A 59 20.94 -5.13 1.64
N LEU A 60 22.14 -5.71 1.66
CA LEU A 60 23.34 -4.98 2.10
C LEU A 60 23.68 -3.92 1.05
N TYR A 61 23.91 -2.69 1.49
CA TYR A 61 24.21 -1.55 0.63
C TYR A 61 25.33 -0.72 1.23
N THR A 62 26.42 -0.55 0.50
CA THR A 62 27.62 0.14 1.00
C THR A 62 27.54 1.65 0.77
N ARG A 63 28.30 2.40 1.57
CA ARG A 63 28.43 3.84 1.41
C ARG A 63 29.07 4.22 0.07
N GLU A 64 29.94 3.38 -0.48
CA GLU A 64 30.53 3.60 -1.80
C GLU A 64 29.51 3.41 -2.92
N GLU A 65 28.68 2.35 -2.87
CA GLU A 65 27.56 2.21 -3.80
C GLU A 65 26.59 3.41 -3.71
N TYR A 66 26.28 3.86 -2.49
CA TYR A 66 25.44 5.04 -2.26
C TYR A 66 26.01 6.29 -2.93
N LYS A 67 27.32 6.54 -2.82
CA LYS A 67 28.00 7.68 -3.49
C LYS A 67 27.95 7.55 -5.01
N VAL A 68 28.24 6.36 -5.55
CA VAL A 68 28.24 6.09 -7.00
C VAL A 68 26.85 6.31 -7.60
N HIS A 69 25.79 5.83 -6.94
CA HIS A 69 24.42 5.91 -7.45
C HIS A 69 23.66 7.17 -7.04
N LYS A 70 24.27 8.00 -6.17
CA LYS A 70 23.68 9.19 -5.55
C LYS A 70 22.38 8.85 -4.82
N GLY A 71 22.46 7.85 -3.94
CA GLY A 71 21.31 7.27 -3.24
C GLY A 71 21.00 5.84 -3.69
N LEU A 72 20.08 5.19 -2.98
CA LEU A 72 19.54 3.89 -3.38
C LEU A 72 18.46 4.10 -4.44
N ARG A 73 18.71 3.60 -5.65
CA ARG A 73 17.78 3.65 -6.76
C ARG A 73 16.92 2.39 -6.82
N GLU A 74 15.62 2.60 -6.93
CA GLU A 74 14.62 1.54 -7.05
C GLU A 74 13.71 1.84 -8.26
N LYS A 75 13.33 0.79 -8.98
CA LYS A 75 12.34 0.91 -10.04
C LYS A 75 10.95 1.04 -9.42
N THR A 76 10.14 1.88 -10.02
CA THR A 76 8.70 1.91 -9.79
C THR A 76 8.08 0.69 -10.46
N ASP A 77 8.14 -0.45 -9.77
CA ASP A 77 7.50 -1.69 -10.22
C ASP A 77 6.13 -1.83 -9.55
N GLY A 78 5.07 -1.61 -10.33
CA GLY A 78 3.69 -1.60 -9.84
C GLY A 78 3.30 -0.37 -9.02
N ILE A 79 2.07 -0.40 -8.53
CA ILE A 79 1.44 0.68 -7.76
C ILE A 79 1.20 0.21 -6.33
N GLY A 80 1.64 0.99 -5.34
CA GLY A 80 1.44 0.67 -3.94
C GLY A 80 2.19 1.60 -2.98
N ARG A 81 2.11 1.27 -1.69
CA ARG A 81 2.88 1.94 -0.64
C ARG A 81 3.83 0.95 -0.01
N TYR A 82 5.08 1.36 0.16
CA TYR A 82 6.14 0.55 0.73
C TYR A 82 6.71 1.23 1.96
N THR A 83 7.16 0.42 2.92
CA THR A 83 7.99 0.87 4.04
C THR A 83 9.41 0.40 3.81
N TYR A 84 10.34 1.35 3.75
CA TYR A 84 11.76 1.09 3.74
C TYR A 84 12.32 1.32 5.14
N ARG A 85 13.17 0.39 5.59
CA ARG A 85 13.90 0.49 6.85
C ARG A 85 15.38 0.33 6.55
N ILE A 86 16.18 1.31 6.96
CA ILE A 86 17.61 1.40 6.61
C ILE A 86 18.42 1.23 7.89
N PHE A 87 18.78 0.01 8.21
CA PHE A 87 19.51 -0.32 9.42
C PHE A 87 21.00 -0.04 9.25
N PRO A 88 21.63 0.74 10.14
CA PRO A 88 23.08 0.88 10.14
C PRO A 88 23.76 -0.48 10.34
N CYS A 89 24.90 -0.67 9.69
CA CYS A 89 25.70 -1.88 9.83
C CYS A 89 27.15 -1.52 10.10
N ARG A 90 27.75 -2.18 11.09
CA ARG A 90 29.20 -2.15 11.34
C ARG A 90 29.82 -3.47 10.90
N LEU A 91 31.10 -3.45 10.57
CA LEU A 91 31.86 -4.67 10.33
C LEU A 91 32.59 -5.03 11.62
N ASP A 92 32.13 -6.07 12.31
CA ASP A 92 32.82 -6.64 13.45
C ASP A 92 33.60 -7.88 13.01
N ASN A 93 34.93 -7.86 13.14
CA ASN A 93 35.83 -8.92 12.67
C ASN A 93 35.56 -9.35 11.21
N GLY A 94 35.25 -8.38 10.34
CA GLY A 94 34.93 -8.61 8.93
C GLY A 94 33.53 -9.18 8.67
N LYS A 95 32.71 -9.38 9.70
CA LYS A 95 31.31 -9.82 9.59
C LYS A 95 30.35 -8.64 9.82
N PRO A 96 29.27 -8.53 9.03
CA PRO A 96 28.28 -7.48 9.23
C PRO A 96 27.49 -7.70 10.53
N LEU A 97 27.45 -6.66 11.36
CA LEU A 97 26.66 -6.53 12.57
C LEU A 97 25.60 -5.46 12.32
N LEU A 98 24.33 -5.87 12.30
CA LEU A 98 23.19 -4.98 12.14
C LEU A 98 22.92 -4.25 13.45
N LEU A 99 22.86 -2.92 13.39
CA LEU A 99 22.52 -2.08 14.53
C LEU A 99 21.03 -1.74 14.48
N MET A 100 20.36 -1.93 15.61
CA MET A 100 18.93 -1.68 15.81
C MET A 100 18.74 -0.35 16.54
N PRO A 101 18.59 0.78 15.81
CA PRO A 101 18.41 2.07 16.43
C PRO A 101 17.02 2.20 17.06
N ASP A 102 16.94 2.96 18.15
CA ASP A 102 15.66 3.38 18.71
C ASP A 102 14.91 4.35 17.77
N GLY A 103 13.58 4.18 17.70
CA GLY A 103 12.68 5.05 16.96
C GLY A 103 12.75 4.92 15.43
N ASP A 104 12.07 5.84 14.74
CA ASP A 104 11.74 5.68 13.31
C ASP A 104 12.58 6.55 12.35
N ALA A 105 13.67 7.16 12.84
CA ALA A 105 14.50 8.06 12.02
C ALA A 105 15.10 7.38 10.77
N HIS A 106 15.23 6.05 10.81
CA HIS A 106 15.77 5.20 9.75
C HIS A 106 14.67 4.62 8.81
N VAL A 107 13.42 5.04 9.00
CA VAL A 107 12.24 4.52 8.30
C VAL A 107 11.67 5.56 7.36
N ILE A 108 11.24 5.14 6.17
CA ILE A 108 10.49 5.98 5.23
C ILE A 108 9.34 5.20 4.60
N HIS A 109 8.24 5.91 4.34
CA HIS A 109 7.13 5.40 3.55
C HIS A 109 7.15 5.99 2.15
N VAL A 110 7.15 5.13 1.14
CA VAL A 110 7.20 5.50 -0.28
C VAL A 110 5.87 5.12 -0.92
N SER A 111 5.27 6.04 -1.67
CA SER A 111 4.09 5.75 -2.48
C SER A 111 4.49 5.76 -3.95
N THR A 112 4.27 4.67 -4.68
CA THR A 112 4.48 4.60 -6.13
C THR A 112 3.24 5.01 -6.94
N GLY A 113 2.20 5.50 -6.28
CA GLY A 113 0.92 5.90 -6.87
C GLY A 113 -0.27 5.30 -6.13
N LYS A 114 -1.48 5.52 -6.64
CA LYS A 114 -2.72 4.89 -6.13
C LYS A 114 -3.18 3.78 -7.06
N ALA A 115 -3.45 2.60 -6.51
CA ALA A 115 -3.98 1.50 -7.30
C ALA A 115 -5.39 1.84 -7.77
N LYS A 116 -5.67 1.67 -9.06
CA LYS A 116 -6.96 2.03 -9.64
C LYS A 116 -7.97 0.89 -9.48
N ILE A 117 -9.15 1.25 -8.99
CA ILE A 117 -10.30 0.37 -8.83
C ILE A 117 -11.38 0.89 -9.75
N TYR A 118 -11.63 0.17 -10.85
CA TYR A 118 -12.70 0.52 -11.78
C TYR A 118 -13.97 -0.23 -11.37
N TYR A 119 -15.12 0.43 -11.45
CA TYR A 119 -16.39 -0.24 -11.16
C TYR A 119 -17.50 0.21 -12.07
N SER A 120 -18.36 -0.74 -12.41
CA SER A 120 -19.56 -0.51 -13.21
C SER A 120 -20.74 -1.26 -12.62
N PHE A 121 -21.94 -0.83 -13.02
CA PHE A 121 -23.19 -1.47 -12.64
C PHE A 121 -23.91 -1.99 -13.87
N LYS A 122 -24.19 -3.30 -13.89
CA LYS A 122 -25.03 -3.92 -14.91
C LYS A 122 -26.42 -4.15 -14.36
N ARG A 123 -27.42 -3.47 -14.93
CA ARG A 123 -28.84 -3.66 -14.56
C ARG A 123 -29.45 -4.78 -15.41
N GLY A 124 -30.16 -5.69 -14.76
CA GLY A 124 -31.01 -6.69 -15.41
C GLY A 124 -32.36 -6.12 -15.81
N GLY A 125 -32.96 -6.66 -16.87
CA GLY A 125 -34.27 -6.23 -17.34
C GLY A 125 -35.41 -6.81 -16.50
N SER A 126 -36.37 -5.95 -16.11
CA SER A 126 -37.72 -6.39 -15.73
C SER A 126 -38.74 -5.36 -16.22
N TRP A 127 -39.51 -5.72 -17.24
CA TRP A 127 -40.44 -4.79 -17.89
C TRP A 127 -41.63 -4.43 -16.98
N PHE A 128 -42.02 -5.32 -16.07
CA PHE A 128 -43.23 -5.15 -15.24
C PHE A 128 -42.99 -5.06 -13.73
N SER A 129 -41.80 -5.42 -13.22
CA SER A 129 -41.51 -5.29 -11.78
C SER A 129 -41.12 -3.87 -11.38
N LYS A 130 -41.43 -3.49 -10.14
CA LYS A 130 -40.88 -2.29 -9.48
C LYS A 130 -39.41 -2.48 -9.08
N HIS A 131 -38.95 -3.73 -9.08
CA HIS A 131 -37.59 -4.14 -8.79
C HIS A 131 -36.87 -4.60 -10.06
N GLN A 132 -35.54 -4.56 -10.01
CA GLN A 132 -34.64 -5.04 -11.06
C GLN A 132 -33.40 -5.65 -10.39
N SER A 133 -32.72 -6.56 -11.08
CA SER A 133 -31.42 -7.04 -10.61
C SER A 133 -30.33 -6.03 -10.95
N LEU A 134 -29.32 -5.95 -10.08
CA LEU A 134 -28.13 -5.13 -10.25
C LEU A 134 -26.91 -6.01 -9.96
N GLN A 135 -26.01 -6.13 -10.93
CA GLN A 135 -24.71 -6.75 -10.75
C GLN A 135 -23.65 -5.66 -10.65
N ILE A 136 -22.86 -5.70 -9.57
CA ILE A 136 -21.70 -4.83 -9.41
C ILE A 136 -20.50 -5.55 -10.02
N ARG A 137 -19.81 -4.88 -10.94
CA ARG A 137 -18.55 -5.34 -11.54
C ARG A 137 -17.43 -4.45 -11.04
N ILE A 138 -16.37 -5.05 -10.51
CA ILE A 138 -15.20 -4.33 -9.98
C ILE A 138 -13.95 -4.90 -10.64
N PHE A 139 -13.09 -4.05 -11.19
CA PHE A 139 -11.76 -4.41 -11.67
C PHE A 139 -10.69 -3.80 -10.77
N SER A 140 -9.68 -4.60 -10.42
CA SER A 140 -8.51 -4.15 -9.66
C SER A 140 -7.23 -4.75 -10.25
N GLU A 141 -6.13 -3.99 -10.21
CA GLU A 141 -4.80 -4.48 -10.60
C GLU A 141 -4.11 -5.29 -9.49
N ILE A 142 -4.55 -5.10 -8.24
CA ILE A 142 -3.97 -5.74 -7.03
C ILE A 142 -5.05 -6.38 -6.15
N PRO A 143 -4.68 -7.29 -5.23
CA PRO A 143 -5.61 -7.79 -4.23
C PRO A 143 -6.14 -6.68 -3.34
N ILE A 144 -7.44 -6.72 -2.99
CA ILE A 144 -8.08 -5.73 -2.11
C ILE A 144 -8.88 -6.45 -1.02
N ALA A 145 -8.62 -6.11 0.23
CA ALA A 145 -9.36 -6.67 1.35
C ALA A 145 -10.85 -6.25 1.32
N ARG A 146 -11.72 -7.16 1.74
CA ARG A 146 -13.19 -7.01 1.72
C ARG A 146 -13.71 -5.80 2.48
N ASP A 147 -12.95 -5.33 3.46
CA ASP A 147 -13.28 -4.21 4.32
C ASP A 147 -12.83 -2.87 3.74
N VAL A 148 -12.18 -2.82 2.57
CA VAL A 148 -11.75 -1.58 1.92
C VAL A 148 -12.92 -0.84 1.29
N LEU A 149 -13.85 -1.56 0.65
CA LEU A 149 -14.98 -0.99 -0.08
C LEU A 149 -16.32 -1.34 0.56
N CYS A 150 -17.30 -0.48 0.32
CA CYS A 150 -18.71 -0.75 0.57
C CYS A 150 -19.55 -0.17 -0.58
N TYR A 151 -20.80 -0.61 -0.70
CA TYR A 151 -21.77 0.05 -1.59
C TYR A 151 -22.91 0.64 -0.77
N VAL A 152 -23.39 1.80 -1.20
CA VAL A 152 -24.53 2.48 -0.59
C VAL A 152 -25.68 2.52 -1.57
N LYS A 153 -26.87 2.22 -1.08
CA LYS A 153 -28.13 2.29 -1.82
C LYS A 153 -28.96 3.44 -1.26
N LYS A 154 -29.43 4.33 -2.14
CA LYS A 154 -30.30 5.46 -1.80
C LYS A 154 -31.42 5.61 -2.82
N GLU A 155 -32.63 5.86 -2.35
CA GLU A 155 -33.78 6.08 -3.24
C GLU A 155 -33.75 7.50 -3.83
N GLY A 156 -33.98 7.62 -5.14
CA GLY A 156 -34.25 8.88 -5.83
C GLY A 156 -33.04 9.75 -6.18
N SER A 157 -31.89 9.56 -5.54
CA SER A 157 -30.66 10.32 -5.84
C SER A 157 -29.39 9.52 -5.53
N PRO A 158 -28.24 9.85 -6.19
CA PRO A 158 -26.96 9.25 -5.84
C PRO A 158 -26.55 9.55 -4.39
N PRO A 159 -26.03 8.56 -3.64
CA PRO A 159 -25.39 8.81 -2.36
C PRO A 159 -24.22 9.80 -2.48
N ALA A 160 -24.14 10.77 -1.55
CA ALA A 160 -23.04 11.72 -1.46
C ALA A 160 -21.82 11.15 -0.70
N HIS A 161 -22.05 10.32 0.31
CA HIS A 161 -21.01 9.65 1.11
C HIS A 161 -21.48 8.27 1.60
N LYS A 162 -20.57 7.52 2.24
CA LYS A 162 -20.81 6.13 2.69
C LYS A 162 -21.95 5.95 3.71
N ASP A 163 -22.43 7.04 4.31
CA ASP A 163 -23.49 7.05 5.32
C ASP A 163 -24.77 7.74 4.80
N ASP A 164 -24.81 8.15 3.52
CA ASP A 164 -25.96 8.78 2.85
C ASP A 164 -26.84 7.71 2.17
N GLY A 165 -27.50 6.89 2.98
CA GLY A 165 -28.33 5.77 2.53
C GLY A 165 -28.03 4.48 3.29
N THR A 166 -28.50 3.35 2.76
CA THR A 166 -28.20 2.04 3.37
C THR A 166 -26.85 1.54 2.87
N ARG A 167 -25.89 1.40 3.78
CA ARG A 167 -24.56 0.85 3.51
C ARG A 167 -24.55 -0.67 3.60
N TYR A 168 -23.87 -1.30 2.66
CA TYR A 168 -23.65 -2.74 2.59
C TYR A 168 -22.16 -3.03 2.40
N ASN A 169 -21.64 -3.99 3.16
CA ASN A 169 -20.24 -4.42 3.10
C ASN A 169 -20.07 -5.57 2.11
N PHE A 170 -18.87 -5.68 1.52
CA PHE A 170 -18.48 -6.89 0.81
C PHE A 170 -18.05 -7.97 1.82
N ILE A 171 -18.33 -9.24 1.49
CA ILE A 171 -18.07 -10.39 2.37
C ILE A 171 -16.79 -11.15 2.03
N ARG A 172 -16.20 -10.87 0.87
CA ARG A 172 -15.00 -11.52 0.33
C ARG A 172 -14.03 -10.49 -0.21
N ASP A 173 -12.75 -10.84 -0.19
CA ASP A 173 -11.69 -10.04 -0.77
C ASP A 173 -11.88 -9.99 -2.31
N LEU A 174 -11.27 -9.00 -2.94
CA LEU A 174 -11.21 -8.86 -4.38
C LEU A 174 -9.86 -9.35 -4.89
N GLU A 175 -9.91 -10.22 -5.89
CA GLU A 175 -8.73 -10.72 -6.57
C GLU A 175 -8.29 -9.74 -7.67
N PRO A 176 -7.03 -9.78 -8.12
CA PRO A 176 -6.61 -9.08 -9.34
C PRO A 176 -7.48 -9.49 -10.54
N GLY A 177 -7.86 -8.51 -11.36
CA GLY A 177 -8.75 -8.69 -12.50
C GLY A 177 -10.22 -8.35 -12.21
N VAL A 178 -11.12 -8.96 -12.97
CA VAL A 178 -12.56 -8.67 -12.91
C VAL A 178 -13.23 -9.52 -11.83
N ASN A 179 -13.89 -8.83 -10.89
CA ASN A 179 -14.68 -9.41 -9.82
C ASN A 179 -16.16 -9.13 -10.07
N LEU A 180 -16.96 -10.18 -10.28
CA LEU A 180 -18.41 -10.08 -10.42
C LEU A 180 -19.08 -10.37 -9.08
N MET A 181 -19.73 -9.35 -8.50
CA MET A 181 -20.45 -9.52 -7.25
C MET A 181 -21.76 -10.28 -7.46
N PRO A 182 -22.28 -10.98 -6.42
CA PRO A 182 -23.63 -11.54 -6.47
C PRO A 182 -24.64 -10.47 -6.88
N GLU A 183 -25.61 -10.86 -7.70
CA GLU A 183 -26.70 -9.95 -8.07
C GLU A 183 -27.51 -9.57 -6.84
N ILE A 184 -27.88 -8.30 -6.76
CA ILE A 184 -28.75 -7.77 -5.71
C ILE A 184 -30.04 -7.23 -6.33
N GLU A 185 -31.14 -7.34 -5.58
CA GLU A 185 -32.41 -6.74 -5.98
C GLU A 185 -32.49 -5.28 -5.53
N VAL A 186 -32.78 -4.39 -6.46
CA VAL A 186 -32.93 -2.94 -6.20
C VAL A 186 -34.23 -2.42 -6.80
N ARG A 187 -34.82 -1.40 -6.19
CA ARG A 187 -35.96 -0.70 -6.81
C ARG A 187 -35.47 0.04 -8.05
N LYS A 188 -36.35 0.28 -9.01
CA LYS A 188 -36.01 1.08 -10.21
C LYS A 188 -35.54 2.50 -9.89
N LYS A 189 -35.97 3.07 -8.77
CA LYS A 189 -35.58 4.41 -8.28
C LYS A 189 -34.32 4.39 -7.40
N ASP A 190 -33.80 3.21 -7.05
CA ASP A 190 -32.60 3.13 -6.21
C ASP A 190 -31.36 3.47 -7.05
N VAL A 191 -30.51 4.31 -6.48
CA VAL A 191 -29.18 4.63 -7.00
C VAL A 191 -28.16 3.99 -6.06
N VAL A 192 -27.19 3.30 -6.66
CA VAL A 192 -26.11 2.62 -5.94
C VAL A 192 -24.79 3.28 -6.29
N ARG A 193 -23.92 3.46 -5.29
CA ARG A 193 -22.56 3.97 -5.46
C ARG A 193 -21.59 3.26 -4.53
N LEU A 194 -20.35 3.06 -4.98
CA LEU A 194 -19.28 2.50 -4.16
C LEU A 194 -18.52 3.59 -3.42
N PHE A 195 -18.03 3.26 -2.22
CA PHE A 195 -17.20 4.11 -1.38
C PHE A 195 -16.12 3.30 -0.68
N PHE A 196 -15.01 3.96 -0.32
CA PHE A 196 -14.13 3.44 0.71
C PHE A 196 -14.84 3.44 2.07
N THR A 197 -14.65 2.36 2.84
CA THR A 197 -15.15 2.29 4.23
C THR A 197 -14.45 3.32 5.13
N ASP A 198 -13.16 3.56 4.88
CA ASP A 198 -12.35 4.65 5.42
C ASP A 198 -11.67 5.42 4.28
N GLY A 199 -12.26 6.57 3.91
CA GLY A 199 -11.75 7.41 2.82
C GLY A 199 -10.40 8.06 3.11
N LYS A 200 -10.03 8.29 4.37
CA LYS A 200 -8.72 8.86 4.72
C LYS A 200 -7.64 7.81 4.56
N LYS A 201 -7.86 6.62 5.12
CA LYS A 201 -6.91 5.50 5.04
C LYS A 201 -6.76 4.99 3.60
N TYR A 202 -7.87 4.66 2.95
CA TYR A 202 -7.84 3.97 1.66
C TYR A 202 -7.72 4.93 0.47
N GLY A 203 -8.17 6.19 0.62
CA GLY A 203 -8.01 7.19 -0.43
C GLY A 203 -6.55 7.58 -0.70
N GLU A 204 -5.61 7.27 0.20
CA GLU A 204 -4.16 7.41 -0.04
C GLU A 204 -3.56 6.24 -0.83
N MET A 205 -4.23 5.07 -0.82
CA MET A 205 -3.74 3.83 -1.42
C MET A 205 -4.40 3.52 -2.75
N TYR A 206 -5.67 3.91 -2.90
CA TYR A 206 -6.52 3.53 -4.00
C TYR A 206 -7.22 4.73 -4.62
N GLU A 207 -7.53 4.61 -5.90
CA GLU A 207 -8.39 5.53 -6.63
C GLU A 207 -9.61 4.76 -7.14
N LEU A 208 -10.82 5.23 -6.79
CA LEU A 208 -12.07 4.57 -7.16
C LEU A 208 -12.71 5.29 -8.36
N ILE A 209 -12.77 4.61 -9.50
CA ILE A 209 -13.13 5.18 -10.81
C ILE A 209 -14.43 4.52 -11.32
N PRO A 210 -15.53 5.29 -11.48
CA PRO A 210 -16.74 4.77 -12.11
C PRO A 210 -16.58 4.61 -13.63
N GLU A 211 -17.09 3.51 -14.17
CA GLU A 211 -17.25 3.21 -15.62
C GLU A 211 -18.71 3.32 -16.08
#